data_AF-A0A920TY54-F1
#
_entry.id   AF-A0A920TY54-F1
#
_cell.length_a   1.000
_cell.length_b   1.000
_cell.length_c   1.000
_cell.angle_alpha   90.00
_cell.angle_beta   90.00
_cell.angle_gamma   90.00
#
_symmetry.space_group_name_H-M   'P 1'
#
loop_
_entity.id
_entity.type
_entity.pdbx_description
1 polymer ?
#
loop_
_entity_poly.entity_id
_entity_poly.type
_entity_poly.pdbx_seq_one_letter_code
_entity_poly.pdbx_strand_id
1 'polypeptide(L)'
;MTTIEAINIVIGSWIVGAVVMPEYTRFAKKGWVAIAIPFIVLIIAQWFLQILGALGGVVSNDSLFSVFLGVDLNILMQQGMIIGWIGIIGMSLALWTTGDANLYLPVIQTSSILKRPKHVMTVICGILGTILGLGLYQYFFAFLALLASIVPPLIGPVIVEYYLIDKEKFHQGNFDGVVSWNPSAFIAYVIGAISTYYSPVFIMPAITGLISSMVIYWLARKLLK
;
A
#
# COMPACT_ATOMS: atom_id res chain seq x y z
N MET A 1 9.46 20.10 -4.92
CA MET A 1 8.42 19.32 -4.24
C MET A 1 7.98 20.09 -3.02
N THR A 2 6.70 20.41 -2.91
CA THR A 2 6.13 21.05 -1.72
C THR A 2 6.02 20.05 -0.57
N THR A 3 5.87 20.52 0.67
CA THR A 3 5.67 19.65 1.84
C THR A 3 4.45 18.74 1.67
N ILE A 4 3.37 19.25 1.05
CA ILE A 4 2.12 18.52 0.87
C ILE A 4 2.28 17.44 -0.21
N GLU A 5 3.00 17.73 -1.29
CA GLU A 5 3.36 16.72 -2.29
C GLU A 5 4.24 15.62 -1.68
N ALA A 6 5.21 16.00 -0.83
CA ALA A 6 6.08 15.06 -0.13
C ALA A 6 5.27 14.11 0.76
N ILE A 7 4.34 14.65 1.57
CA ILE A 7 3.45 13.84 2.40
C ILE A 7 2.56 12.94 1.53
N ASN A 8 2.03 13.44 0.42
CA ASN A 8 1.17 12.67 -0.46
C ASN A 8 1.90 11.48 -1.11
N ILE A 9 3.18 11.63 -1.44
CA ILE A 9 4.03 10.54 -1.94
C ILE A 9 4.26 9.48 -0.85
N VAL A 10 4.48 9.90 0.40
CA VAL A 10 4.59 8.97 1.56
C VAL A 10 3.28 8.21 1.79
N ILE A 11 2.13 8.85 1.59
CA ILE A 11 0.84 8.15 1.62
C ILE A 11 0.82 7.10 0.49
N GLY A 12 1.18 7.49 -0.73
CA GLY A 12 1.22 6.60 -1.89
C GLY A 12 2.10 5.36 -1.71
N SER A 13 3.23 5.47 -1.00
CA SER A 13 4.15 4.35 -0.77
C SER A 13 3.60 3.29 0.18
N TRP A 14 2.65 3.64 1.07
CA TRP A 14 2.15 2.75 2.11
C TRP A 14 0.66 2.44 2.04
N ILE A 15 -0.10 3.18 1.24
CA ILE A 15 -1.56 3.09 1.22
C ILE A 15 -2.08 1.69 0.86
N VAL A 16 -1.43 0.99 -0.07
CA VAL A 16 -1.82 -0.38 -0.45
C VAL A 16 -1.68 -1.31 0.75
N GLY A 17 -0.54 -1.24 1.46
CA GLY A 17 -0.30 -2.01 2.68
C GLY A 17 -1.32 -1.72 3.78
N ALA A 18 -1.71 -0.45 3.94
CA ALA A 18 -2.74 -0.06 4.90
C ALA A 18 -4.12 -0.65 4.54
N VAL A 19 -4.51 -0.64 3.27
CA VAL A 19 -5.80 -1.16 2.80
C VAL A 19 -5.90 -2.68 2.97
N VAL A 20 -4.80 -3.41 2.72
CA VAL A 20 -4.78 -4.88 2.83
C VAL A 20 -4.50 -5.38 4.25
N MET A 21 -4.21 -4.48 5.20
CA MET A 21 -3.90 -4.85 6.57
C MET A 21 -4.91 -5.80 7.24
N PRO A 22 -6.24 -5.68 7.01
CA PRO A 22 -7.22 -6.63 7.54
C PRO A 22 -6.97 -8.10 7.17
N GLU A 23 -6.32 -8.37 6.03
CA GLU A 23 -5.97 -9.73 5.60
C GLU A 23 -4.92 -10.38 6.51
N TYR A 24 -4.05 -9.57 7.12
CA TYR A 24 -3.06 -10.02 8.10
C TYR A 24 -3.66 -10.03 9.52
N THR A 25 -4.39 -8.98 9.88
CA THR A 25 -4.91 -8.85 11.25
C THR A 25 -6.09 -9.76 11.54
N ARG A 26 -6.75 -10.34 10.54
CA ARG A 26 -7.78 -11.40 10.74
C ARG A 26 -7.25 -12.62 11.49
N PHE A 27 -5.93 -12.87 11.44
CA PHE A 27 -5.30 -13.97 12.15
C PHE A 27 -4.95 -13.61 13.60
N ALA A 28 -5.14 -12.35 14.02
CA ALA A 28 -4.89 -11.92 15.38
C ALA A 28 -5.97 -12.49 16.33
N LYS A 29 -5.52 -13.13 17.42
CA LYS A 29 -6.41 -13.77 18.40
C LYS A 29 -7.24 -12.79 19.24
N LYS A 30 -6.86 -11.51 19.28
CA LYS A 30 -7.50 -10.46 20.10
C LYS A 30 -7.60 -9.16 19.31
N GLY A 31 -8.72 -8.44 19.46
CA GLY A 31 -8.96 -7.18 18.75
C GLY A 31 -7.90 -6.10 19.02
N TRP A 32 -7.40 -5.97 20.25
CA TRP A 32 -6.32 -5.02 20.54
C TRP A 32 -5.01 -5.36 19.81
N VAL A 33 -4.72 -6.64 19.60
CA VAL A 33 -3.55 -7.09 18.84
C VAL A 33 -3.74 -6.71 17.36
N ALA A 34 -4.93 -6.92 16.82
CA ALA A 34 -5.28 -6.51 15.45
C ALA A 34 -5.06 -5.00 15.21
N ILE A 35 -5.30 -4.16 16.22
CA ILE A 35 -5.07 -2.70 16.16
C ILE A 35 -3.58 -2.36 16.36
N ALA A 36 -2.90 -3.06 17.28
CA ALA A 36 -1.50 -2.78 17.60
C ALA A 36 -0.54 -3.10 16.45
N ILE A 37 -0.79 -4.17 15.68
CA ILE A 37 0.08 -4.57 14.56
C ILE A 37 0.29 -3.42 13.56
N PRO A 38 -0.74 -2.83 12.91
CA PRO A 38 -0.53 -1.73 11.98
C PRO A 38 0.08 -0.50 12.64
N PHE A 39 -0.21 -0.22 13.91
CA PHE A 39 0.40 0.92 14.60
C PHE A 39 1.93 0.74 14.73
N ILE A 40 2.37 -0.42 15.20
CA ILE A 40 3.80 -0.73 15.34
C ILE A 40 4.49 -0.75 13.97
N VAL A 41 3.86 -1.39 12.98
CA VAL A 41 4.45 -1.55 11.64
C VAL A 41 4.48 -0.24 10.87
N LEU A 42 3.37 0.50 10.80
CA LEU A 42 3.24 1.70 9.96
C LEU A 42 3.80 2.97 10.61
N ILE A 43 3.96 2.99 11.94
CA ILE A 43 4.49 4.17 12.63
C ILE A 43 5.91 3.90 13.13
N ILE A 44 6.09 2.92 14.02
CA ILE A 44 7.38 2.72 14.68
C ILE A 44 8.43 2.21 13.70
N ALA A 45 8.15 1.10 13.01
CA ALA A 45 9.11 0.54 12.06
C ALA A 45 9.36 1.49 10.88
N GLN A 46 8.34 2.21 10.42
CA GLN A 46 8.49 3.16 9.32
C GLN A 46 9.37 4.35 9.65
N TRP A 47 9.19 4.95 10.82
CA TRP A 47 10.02 6.07 11.24
C TRP A 47 11.49 5.67 11.28
N PHE A 48 11.78 4.49 11.83
CA PHE A 48 13.12 3.96 11.86
C PHE A 48 13.72 3.78 10.46
N LEU A 49 13.00 3.12 9.54
CA LEU A 49 13.46 2.88 8.18
C LEU A 49 13.62 4.18 7.36
N GLN A 50 12.71 5.14 7.53
CA GLN A 50 12.76 6.41 6.80
C GLN A 50 13.94 7.28 7.27
N ILE A 51 14.23 7.29 8.58
CA ILE A 51 15.40 7.98 9.12
C ILE A 51 16.68 7.34 8.59
N LEU A 52 16.78 6.01 8.62
CA LEU A 52 17.95 5.31 8.06
C LEU A 52 18.12 5.56 6.56
N GLY A 53 17.03 5.56 5.79
CA GLY A 53 17.05 5.89 4.36
C GLY A 53 17.51 7.33 4.11
N ALA A 54 17.02 8.29 4.89
CA ALA A 54 17.39 9.70 4.78
C ALA A 54 18.86 9.93 5.16
N LEU A 55 19.33 9.34 6.27
CA LEU A 55 20.74 9.35 6.65
C LEU A 55 21.61 8.73 5.55
N GLY A 56 21.14 7.61 5.01
CA GLY A 56 21.80 6.93 3.91
C GLY A 56 22.03 7.86 2.72
N GLY A 57 20.97 8.54 2.27
CA GLY A 57 21.05 9.46 1.15
C GLY A 57 21.91 10.71 1.39
N VAL A 58 21.98 11.20 2.63
CA VAL A 58 22.89 12.30 2.99
C VAL A 58 24.35 11.85 2.96
N VAL A 59 24.64 10.64 3.43
CA VAL A 59 26.01 10.10 3.49
C VAL A 59 26.52 9.66 2.12
N SER A 60 25.69 8.98 1.32
CA SER A 60 26.06 8.55 -0.04
C SER A 60 25.96 9.67 -1.08
N ASN A 61 25.30 10.78 -0.75
CA ASN A 61 24.89 11.81 -1.70
C ASN A 61 24.12 11.24 -2.91
N ASP A 62 23.38 10.14 -2.67
CA ASP A 62 22.59 9.41 -3.66
C ASP A 62 21.28 8.96 -3.03
N SER A 63 20.18 9.06 -3.78
CA SER A 63 18.86 8.57 -3.37
C SER A 63 18.78 7.04 -3.19
N LEU A 64 19.72 6.28 -3.77
CA LEU A 64 19.75 4.83 -3.74
C LEU A 64 20.40 4.32 -2.46
N PHE A 65 19.59 3.68 -1.63
CA PHE A 65 20.05 3.06 -0.38
C PHE A 65 21.11 1.96 -0.60
N SER A 66 21.13 1.32 -1.77
CA SER A 66 22.18 0.37 -2.16
C SER A 66 23.57 1.01 -2.23
N VAL A 67 23.66 2.29 -2.59
CA VAL A 67 24.93 3.04 -2.63
C VAL A 67 25.43 3.28 -1.22
N PHE A 68 24.53 3.65 -0.29
CA PHE A 68 24.86 3.82 1.13
C PHE A 68 25.33 2.53 1.79
N LEU A 69 24.67 1.40 1.52
CA LEU A 69 25.07 0.09 2.04
C LEU A 69 26.34 -0.47 1.38
N GLY A 70 26.93 0.27 0.43
CA GLY A 70 28.12 -0.15 -0.28
C GLY A 70 27.89 -1.34 -1.20
N VAL A 71 26.64 -1.63 -1.60
CA VAL A 71 26.33 -2.71 -2.56
C VAL A 71 26.90 -2.40 -3.96
N ASP A 72 27.15 -1.12 -4.24
CA ASP A 72 27.98 -0.72 -5.36
C ASP A 72 29.43 -1.17 -5.13
N LEU A 73 29.93 -2.02 -6.03
CA LEU A 73 31.23 -2.69 -5.93
C LEU A 73 32.38 -1.70 -5.65
N ASN A 74 32.25 -0.47 -6.18
CA ASN A 74 33.24 0.61 -6.04
C ASN A 74 33.35 1.18 -4.62
N ILE A 75 32.27 1.16 -3.83
CA ILE A 75 32.23 1.66 -2.44
C ILE A 75 32.53 0.52 -1.45
N LEU A 76 32.09 -0.69 -1.79
CA LEU A 76 32.42 -1.97 -1.14
C LEU A 76 33.93 -2.16 -0.95
N MET A 77 34.72 -1.74 -1.95
CA MET A 77 36.19 -1.79 -1.92
C MET A 77 36.83 -0.73 -1.02
N GLN A 78 36.13 0.36 -0.67
CA GLN A 78 36.66 1.46 0.15
C GLN A 78 36.36 1.30 1.66
N GLN A 79 35.18 0.78 2.02
CA GLN A 79 34.77 0.60 3.43
C GLN A 79 35.21 -0.74 4.04
N GLY A 80 35.69 -1.67 3.21
CA GLY A 80 36.17 -2.99 3.62
C GLY A 80 35.18 -4.10 3.25
N MET A 81 35.72 -5.17 2.64
CA MET A 81 34.95 -6.30 2.10
C MET A 81 33.91 -6.88 3.05
N ILE A 82 34.23 -6.99 4.35
CA ILE A 82 33.34 -7.61 5.35
C ILE A 82 32.06 -6.79 5.53
N ILE A 83 32.17 -5.46 5.62
CA ILE A 83 31.03 -4.57 5.84
C ILE A 83 30.11 -4.59 4.62
N GLY A 84 30.68 -4.58 3.42
CA GLY A 84 29.89 -4.64 2.19
C GLY A 84 29.16 -5.97 2.00
N TRP A 85 29.75 -7.11 2.36
CA TRP A 85 29.03 -8.39 2.34
C TRP A 85 27.87 -8.44 3.34
N ILE A 86 28.05 -7.88 4.54
CA ILE A 86 26.96 -7.74 5.51
C ILE A 86 25.84 -6.87 4.94
N GLY A 87 26.19 -5.77 4.26
CA GLY A 87 25.24 -4.88 3.58
C GLY A 87 24.42 -5.60 2.49
N ILE A 88 25.09 -6.33 1.58
CA ILE A 88 24.44 -7.11 0.53
C ILE A 88 23.49 -8.14 1.11
N ILE A 89 23.94 -8.93 2.09
CA ILE A 89 23.13 -9.99 2.69
C ILE A 89 21.94 -9.38 3.43
N GLY A 90 22.17 -8.35 4.25
CA GLY A 90 21.13 -7.65 5.00
C GLY A 90 20.06 -7.06 4.09
N MET A 91 20.47 -6.35 3.03
CA MET A 91 19.54 -5.79 2.05
C MET A 91 18.76 -6.88 1.31
N SER A 92 19.44 -7.95 0.90
CA SER A 92 18.80 -9.07 0.19
C SER A 92 17.76 -9.76 1.05
N LEU A 93 18.04 -9.99 2.34
CA LEU A 93 17.09 -10.56 3.29
C LEU A 93 15.88 -9.63 3.56
N ALA A 94 16.13 -8.32 3.65
CA ALA A 94 15.06 -7.33 3.82
C ALA A 94 14.14 -7.27 2.58
N LEU A 95 14.72 -7.30 1.38
CA LEU A 95 13.98 -7.33 0.12
C LEU A 95 13.21 -8.64 -0.06
N TRP A 96 13.79 -9.76 0.33
CA TRP A 96 13.10 -11.06 0.26
C TRP A 96 11.87 -11.08 1.17
N THR A 97 12.00 -10.75 2.45
CA THR A 97 10.87 -10.82 3.38
C THR A 97 9.71 -9.90 2.99
N THR A 98 10.02 -8.68 2.54
CA THR A 98 9.00 -7.72 2.06
C THR A 98 8.42 -8.15 0.71
N GLY A 99 9.25 -8.67 -0.20
CA GLY A 99 8.83 -9.16 -1.50
C GLY A 99 7.87 -10.36 -1.39
N ASP A 100 8.15 -11.30 -0.49
CA ASP A 100 7.28 -12.43 -0.19
C ASP A 100 5.90 -11.96 0.32
N ALA A 101 5.89 -11.03 1.28
CA ALA A 101 4.66 -10.45 1.79
C ALA A 101 3.82 -9.75 0.71
N ASN A 102 4.46 -8.99 -0.18
CA ASN A 102 3.81 -8.29 -1.29
C ASN A 102 3.29 -9.24 -2.38
N LEU A 103 3.94 -10.39 -2.58
CA LEU A 103 3.53 -11.39 -3.56
C LEU A 103 2.39 -12.27 -3.04
N TYR A 104 2.33 -12.51 -1.73
CA TYR A 104 1.36 -13.41 -1.09
C TYR A 104 -0.10 -13.09 -1.41
N LEU A 105 -0.51 -11.82 -1.26
CA LEU A 105 -1.91 -11.42 -1.43
C LEU A 105 -2.40 -11.53 -2.88
N PRO A 106 -1.70 -10.97 -3.90
CA PRO A 106 -2.05 -11.18 -5.29
C PRO A 106 -2.17 -12.67 -5.65
N VAL A 107 -1.27 -13.52 -5.15
CA VAL A 107 -1.28 -14.96 -5.43
C VAL A 107 -2.54 -15.62 -4.89
N ILE A 108 -2.93 -15.36 -3.65
CA ILE A 108 -4.13 -15.98 -3.05
C ILE A 108 -5.40 -15.49 -3.72
N GLN A 109 -5.51 -14.18 -3.96
CA GLN A 109 -6.69 -13.58 -4.57
C GLN A 109 -6.88 -14.09 -6.01
N THR A 110 -5.82 -14.06 -6.82
CA THR A 110 -5.89 -14.52 -8.21
C THR A 110 -6.04 -16.04 -8.33
N SER A 111 -5.41 -16.82 -7.44
CA SER A 111 -5.60 -18.29 -7.35
C SER A 111 -7.06 -18.64 -7.09
N SER A 112 -7.74 -17.88 -6.23
CA SER A 112 -9.15 -18.10 -5.88
C SER A 112 -10.09 -17.75 -7.04
N ILE A 113 -9.84 -16.62 -7.71
CA ILE A 113 -10.65 -16.14 -8.85
C ILE A 113 -10.47 -17.05 -10.07
N LEU A 114 -9.23 -17.35 -10.45
CA LEU A 114 -8.91 -18.13 -11.65
C LEU A 114 -8.99 -19.65 -11.41
N LYS A 115 -9.24 -20.08 -10.16
CA LYS A 115 -9.27 -21.48 -9.73
C LYS A 115 -8.00 -22.25 -10.14
N ARG A 116 -6.83 -21.63 -9.94
CA ARG A 116 -5.51 -22.20 -10.28
C ARG A 116 -4.68 -22.47 -9.02
N PRO A 117 -3.77 -23.45 -9.02
CA PRO A 117 -2.90 -23.73 -7.88
C PRO A 117 -2.03 -22.53 -7.50
N LYS A 118 -1.82 -22.31 -6.19
CA LYS A 118 -1.03 -21.17 -5.67
C LYS A 118 0.37 -21.11 -6.26
N HIS A 119 1.08 -22.25 -6.36
CA HIS A 119 2.45 -22.27 -6.89
C HIS A 119 2.53 -21.76 -8.34
N VAL A 120 1.52 -22.04 -9.17
CA VAL A 120 1.44 -21.52 -10.55
C VAL A 120 1.23 -20.01 -10.52
N MET A 121 0.31 -19.53 -9.67
CA MET A 121 0.03 -18.11 -9.54
C MET A 121 1.22 -17.35 -8.95
N THR A 122 2.01 -17.95 -8.05
CA THR A 122 3.26 -17.38 -7.54
C THR A 122 4.24 -17.08 -8.67
N VAL A 123 4.44 -18.03 -9.59
CA VAL A 123 5.34 -17.82 -10.74
C VAL A 123 4.78 -16.75 -11.66
N ILE A 124 3.48 -16.79 -12.00
CA ILE A 124 2.85 -15.81 -12.90
C ILE A 124 2.90 -14.40 -12.31
N CYS A 125 2.42 -14.21 -11.08
CA CYS A 125 2.42 -12.90 -10.41
C CYS A 125 3.85 -12.40 -10.17
N GLY A 126 4.80 -13.28 -9.84
CA GLY A 126 6.20 -12.91 -9.66
C GLY A 126 6.86 -12.42 -10.95
N ILE A 127 6.65 -13.14 -12.06
CA ILE A 127 7.16 -12.73 -13.39
C ILE A 127 6.52 -11.40 -13.82
N LEU A 128 5.19 -11.29 -13.73
CA LEU A 128 4.49 -10.05 -14.11
C LEU A 128 4.92 -8.87 -13.25
N GLY A 129 5.00 -9.07 -11.93
CA GLY A 129 5.48 -8.04 -11.00
C GLY A 129 6.92 -7.61 -11.30
N THR A 130 7.79 -8.54 -11.66
CA THR A 130 9.18 -8.23 -12.04
C THR A 130 9.23 -7.40 -13.33
N ILE A 131 8.52 -7.84 -14.39
CA ILE A 131 8.49 -7.12 -15.68
C ILE A 131 7.91 -5.71 -15.49
N LEU A 132 6.77 -5.59 -14.79
CA LEU A 132 6.15 -4.31 -14.50
C LEU A 132 7.06 -3.42 -13.64
N GLY A 133 7.74 -4.01 -12.66
CA GLY A 133 8.68 -3.31 -11.78
C GLY A 133 9.83 -2.65 -12.55
N LEU A 134 10.40 -3.34 -13.55
CA LEU A 134 11.47 -2.78 -14.40
C LEU A 134 11.02 -1.51 -15.15
N GLY A 135 9.75 -1.44 -15.56
CA GLY A 135 9.17 -0.26 -16.21
C GLY A 135 8.77 0.82 -15.21
N LEU A 136 8.06 0.46 -14.14
CA LEU A 136 7.56 1.38 -13.12
C LEU A 136 8.68 2.08 -12.37
N TYR A 137 9.83 1.44 -12.21
CA TYR A 137 11.02 2.03 -11.59
C TYR A 137 11.44 3.35 -12.25
N GLN A 138 11.31 3.46 -13.58
CA GLN A 138 11.65 4.69 -14.32
C GLN A 138 10.72 5.87 -14.00
N TYR A 139 9.51 5.57 -13.51
CA TYR A 139 8.47 6.55 -13.20
C TYR A 139 8.00 6.45 -11.75
N PHE A 140 8.91 6.08 -10.83
CA PHE A 140 8.56 5.68 -9.47
C PHE A 140 7.68 6.69 -8.73
N PHE A 141 8.05 7.98 -8.74
CA PHE A 141 7.25 9.02 -8.09
C PHE A 141 5.87 9.22 -8.73
N ALA A 142 5.77 9.11 -10.06
CA ALA A 142 4.48 9.20 -10.75
C ALA A 142 3.59 7.99 -10.40
N PHE A 143 4.19 6.80 -10.26
CA PHE A 143 3.49 5.62 -9.78
C PHE A 143 3.00 5.78 -8.33
N LEU A 144 3.83 6.32 -7.43
CA LEU A 144 3.41 6.61 -6.06
C LEU A 144 2.27 7.65 -6.01
N ALA A 145 2.34 8.69 -6.83
CA ALA A 145 1.27 9.68 -6.95
C ALA A 145 -0.03 9.05 -7.46
N LEU A 146 0.05 8.14 -8.43
CA LEU A 146 -1.11 7.38 -8.92
C LEU A 146 -1.71 6.49 -7.83
N LEU A 147 -0.90 5.77 -7.06
CA LEU A 147 -1.38 4.97 -5.94
C LEU A 147 -2.07 5.84 -4.89
N ALA A 148 -1.48 6.99 -4.56
CA ALA A 148 -2.07 7.96 -3.64
C ALA A 148 -3.40 8.52 -4.16
N SER A 149 -3.61 8.61 -5.48
CA SER A 149 -4.87 9.12 -6.04
C SER A 149 -5.98 8.08 -6.12
N ILE A 150 -5.66 6.80 -6.36
CA ILE A 150 -6.69 5.78 -6.63
C ILE A 150 -6.97 4.87 -5.42
N VAL A 151 -5.98 4.58 -4.58
CA VAL A 151 -6.16 3.57 -3.52
C VAL A 151 -6.98 4.10 -2.33
N PRO A 152 -6.79 5.34 -1.84
CA PRO A 152 -7.62 5.84 -0.73
C PRO A 152 -9.12 5.95 -1.06
N PRO A 153 -9.55 6.48 -2.23
CA PRO A 153 -10.98 6.48 -2.59
C PRO A 153 -11.61 5.09 -2.58
N LEU A 154 -10.85 4.05 -2.95
CA LEU A 154 -11.36 2.68 -3.06
C LEU A 154 -11.92 2.15 -1.74
N ILE A 155 -11.28 2.48 -0.60
CA ILE A 155 -11.69 1.99 0.71
C ILE A 155 -12.81 2.84 1.34
N GLY A 156 -13.05 4.05 0.84
CA GLY A 156 -14.05 4.98 1.37
C GLY A 156 -15.46 4.37 1.54
N PRO A 157 -16.04 3.74 0.50
CA PRO A 157 -17.35 3.09 0.61
C PRO A 157 -17.41 2.00 1.69
N VAL A 158 -16.33 1.22 1.85
CA VAL A 158 -16.26 0.15 2.86
C VAL A 158 -16.26 0.74 4.27
N ILE A 159 -15.49 1.81 4.50
CA ILE A 159 -15.47 2.53 5.78
C ILE A 159 -16.87 3.05 6.13
N VAL A 160 -17.53 3.69 5.17
CA VAL A 160 -18.87 4.25 5.37
C VAL A 160 -19.91 3.17 5.62
N GLU A 161 -19.91 2.09 4.83
CA GLU A 161 -20.87 0.99 5.02
C GLU A 161 -20.71 0.39 6.42
N TYR A 162 -19.48 0.14 6.87
CA TYR A 162 -19.20 -0.48 8.17
C TYR A 162 -19.51 0.45 9.35
N TYR A 163 -19.05 1.71 9.32
CA TYR A 163 -19.14 2.59 10.50
C TYR A 163 -20.40 3.45 10.55
N LEU A 164 -21.02 3.79 9.42
CA LEU A 164 -22.10 4.78 9.35
C LEU A 164 -23.45 4.22 8.90
N ILE A 165 -23.49 3.08 8.20
CA ILE A 165 -24.72 2.56 7.60
C ILE A 165 -25.17 1.27 8.28
N ASP A 166 -24.45 0.17 8.05
CA ASP A 166 -24.88 -1.15 8.49
C ASP A 166 -23.66 -2.04 8.78
N LYS A 167 -23.21 -1.96 10.03
CA LYS A 167 -22.15 -2.81 10.57
C LYS A 167 -22.57 -4.29 10.65
N GLU A 168 -23.87 -4.57 10.78
CA GLU A 168 -24.35 -5.93 11.04
C GLU A 168 -24.22 -6.82 9.81
N LYS A 169 -24.33 -6.23 8.62
CA LYS A 169 -24.01 -6.87 7.34
C LYS A 169 -22.65 -7.57 7.31
N PHE A 170 -21.67 -7.08 8.06
CA PHE A 170 -20.31 -7.64 8.11
C PHE A 170 -20.11 -8.67 9.24
N HIS A 171 -21.05 -8.78 10.18
CA HIS A 171 -20.95 -9.68 11.33
C HIS A 171 -21.68 -11.01 11.12
N GLN A 172 -22.66 -11.08 10.22
CA GLN A 172 -23.60 -12.21 10.20
C GLN A 172 -23.04 -13.49 9.55
N GLY A 173 -21.87 -13.48 8.90
CA GLY A 173 -21.33 -14.66 8.21
C GLY A 173 -22.26 -15.25 7.13
N ASN A 174 -23.41 -14.60 6.91
CA ASN A 174 -24.44 -14.97 5.97
C ASN A 174 -24.31 -14.02 4.78
N PHE A 175 -23.74 -14.54 3.70
CA PHE A 175 -23.57 -13.81 2.45
C PHE A 175 -24.80 -13.95 1.54
N ASP A 176 -25.87 -14.61 2.00
CA ASP A 176 -27.12 -14.72 1.26
C ASP A 176 -27.73 -13.32 1.09
N GLY A 177 -27.86 -12.89 -0.16
CA GLY A 177 -28.38 -11.55 -0.51
C GLY A 177 -27.33 -10.44 -0.57
N VAL A 178 -26.03 -10.74 -0.41
CA VAL A 178 -24.99 -9.77 -0.74
C VAL A 178 -24.99 -9.56 -2.26
N VAL A 179 -25.48 -8.41 -2.68
CA VAL A 179 -25.51 -8.02 -4.09
C VAL A 179 -24.09 -8.12 -4.65
N SER A 180 -23.94 -8.88 -5.74
CA SER A 180 -22.64 -9.14 -6.38
C SER A 180 -21.95 -7.87 -6.87
N TRP A 181 -22.71 -6.79 -7.04
CA TRP A 181 -22.23 -5.52 -7.56
C TRP A 181 -22.90 -4.35 -6.85
N ASN A 182 -22.12 -3.34 -6.49
CA ASN A 182 -22.61 -2.10 -5.88
C ASN A 182 -22.24 -0.90 -6.77
N PRO A 183 -23.11 -0.48 -7.71
CA PRO A 183 -22.86 0.66 -8.58
C PRO A 183 -22.57 1.95 -7.82
N SER A 184 -23.24 2.17 -6.68
CA SER A 184 -23.05 3.36 -5.84
C SER A 184 -21.64 3.44 -5.27
N ALA A 185 -21.07 2.30 -4.84
CA ALA A 185 -19.69 2.24 -4.38
C ALA A 185 -18.71 2.53 -5.51
N PHE A 186 -18.96 1.99 -6.70
CA PHE A 186 -18.12 2.22 -7.88
C PHE A 186 -18.13 3.70 -8.32
N ILE A 187 -19.31 4.32 -8.39
CA ILE A 187 -19.46 5.74 -8.74
C ILE A 187 -18.75 6.62 -7.69
N ALA A 188 -18.95 6.33 -6.40
CA ALA A 188 -18.29 7.06 -5.33
C ALA A 188 -16.77 6.97 -5.42
N TYR A 189 -16.24 5.77 -5.70
CA TYR A 189 -14.82 5.54 -5.94
C TYR A 189 -14.28 6.39 -7.10
N VAL A 190 -14.95 6.33 -8.27
CA VAL A 190 -14.50 7.06 -9.47
C VAL A 190 -14.50 8.56 -9.22
N ILE A 191 -15.56 9.11 -8.61
CA ILE A 191 -15.61 10.55 -8.31
C ILE A 191 -14.56 10.92 -7.25
N GLY A 192 -14.34 10.06 -6.23
CA GLY A 192 -13.27 10.25 -5.26
C GLY A 192 -11.89 10.29 -5.92
N ALA A 193 -11.58 9.36 -6.82
CA ALA A 193 -10.31 9.36 -7.56
C ALA A 193 -10.15 10.62 -8.42
N ILE A 194 -11.20 11.06 -9.11
CA ILE A 194 -11.17 12.29 -9.92
C ILE A 194 -10.98 13.54 -9.03
N SER A 195 -11.59 13.57 -7.85
CA SER A 195 -11.49 14.72 -6.94
C SER A 195 -10.06 15.01 -6.47
N THR A 196 -9.16 14.02 -6.52
CA THR A 196 -7.74 14.20 -6.15
C THR A 196 -7.03 15.22 -7.04
N TYR A 197 -7.42 15.34 -8.32
CA TYR A 197 -6.89 16.34 -9.25
C TYR A 197 -7.34 17.77 -8.92
N TYR A 198 -8.42 17.92 -8.14
CA TYR A 198 -8.98 19.20 -7.73
C TYR A 198 -8.75 19.46 -6.23
N SER A 199 -7.78 18.78 -5.63
CA SER A 199 -7.49 18.92 -4.21
C SER A 199 -7.07 20.34 -3.86
N PRO A 200 -7.62 20.94 -2.78
CA PRO A 200 -7.13 22.21 -2.28
C PRO A 200 -5.64 22.14 -1.94
N VAL A 201 -4.91 23.25 -2.15
CA VAL A 201 -3.46 23.31 -1.98
C VAL A 201 -3.01 22.97 -0.55
N PHE A 202 -3.89 23.09 0.45
CA PHE A 202 -3.59 22.82 1.87
C PHE A 202 -3.94 21.38 2.33
N ILE A 203 -4.53 20.54 1.47
CA ILE A 203 -4.90 19.15 1.79
C ILE A 203 -4.21 18.19 0.83
N MET A 204 -3.70 17.08 1.35
CA MET A 204 -3.13 16.00 0.54
C MET A 204 -4.19 15.42 -0.41
N PRO A 205 -3.92 15.33 -1.72
CA PRO A 205 -4.85 14.76 -2.71
C PRO A 205 -5.48 13.43 -2.30
N ALA A 206 -4.70 12.53 -1.70
CA ALA A 206 -5.16 11.24 -1.18
C ALA A 206 -6.30 11.37 -0.16
N ILE A 207 -6.22 12.36 0.75
CA ILE A 207 -7.24 12.60 1.78
C ILE A 207 -8.49 13.18 1.15
N THR A 208 -8.35 14.16 0.24
CA THR A 208 -9.47 14.71 -0.51
C THR A 208 -10.24 13.60 -1.23
N GLY A 209 -9.53 12.73 -1.94
CA GLY A 209 -10.15 11.60 -2.65
C GLY A 209 -10.89 10.63 -1.74
N LEU A 210 -10.30 10.27 -0.60
CA LEU A 210 -10.93 9.42 0.41
C LEU A 210 -12.23 10.06 0.93
N ILE A 211 -12.15 11.31 1.40
CA ILE A 211 -13.31 12.01 1.98
C ILE A 211 -14.41 12.18 0.93
N SER A 212 -14.07 12.60 -0.30
CA SER A 212 -15.03 12.73 -1.39
C SER A 212 -15.72 11.41 -1.69
N SER A 213 -14.97 10.30 -1.78
CA SER A 213 -15.58 8.97 -1.97
C SER A 213 -16.50 8.58 -0.81
N MET A 214 -16.13 8.87 0.43
CA MET A 214 -16.95 8.56 1.60
C MET A 214 -18.27 9.34 1.58
N VAL A 215 -18.21 10.65 1.34
CA VAL A 215 -19.39 11.53 1.30
C VAL A 215 -20.35 11.12 0.19
N ILE A 216 -19.83 10.86 -1.02
CA ILE A 216 -20.67 10.49 -2.16
C ILE A 216 -21.35 9.15 -1.92
N TYR A 217 -20.61 8.16 -1.41
CA TYR A 217 -21.19 6.86 -1.12
C TYR A 217 -22.29 6.95 -0.04
N TRP A 218 -22.05 7.73 1.02
CA TRP A 218 -23.03 7.97 2.07
C TRP A 218 -24.31 8.62 1.54
N LEU A 219 -24.18 9.65 0.70
CA LEU A 219 -25.32 10.30 0.05
C LEU A 219 -26.07 9.34 -0.86
N ALA A 220 -25.36 8.59 -1.71
CA ALA A 220 -25.96 7.62 -2.61
C ALA A 220 -26.76 6.55 -1.87
N ARG A 221 -26.23 6.01 -0.76
CA ARG A 221 -26.94 5.02 0.07
C ARG A 221 -28.14 5.59 0.81
N LYS A 222 -28.13 6.86 1.23
CA LYS A 222 -29.30 7.52 1.83
C LYS A 222 -30.42 7.76 0.81
N LEU A 223 -30.06 8.07 -0.43
CA LEU A 223 -31.02 8.38 -1.50
C LEU A 223 -31.60 7.13 -2.15
N LEU A 224 -30.80 6.06 -2.27
CA LEU A 224 -31.16 4.80 -2.95
C LEU A 224 -31.49 3.68 -1.94
N LYS A 225 -32.39 3.93 -0.99
CA LYS A 225 -32.77 2.95 0.07
C LYS A 225 -32.85 1.51 -0.42
#